data_AF-A0A9E3L4I0-F1
#
_entry.id   AF-A0A9E3L4I0-F1
#
_cell.length_a   1.000
_cell.length_b   1.000
_cell.length_c   1.000
_cell.angle_alpha   90.00
_cell.angle_beta   90.00
_cell.angle_gamma   90.00
#
_symmetry.space_group_name_H-M   'P 1'
#
loop_
_entity.id
_entity.type
_entity.pdbx_description
1 polymer ?
#
loop_
_entity_poly.entity_id
_entity_poly.type
_entity_poly.pdbx_seq_one_letter_code
_entity_poly.pdbx_strand_id
1 'polypeptide(L)'
;MRSLFYIGLIGLSLFEILNVYFIMPMPGSQQMDSIDLAYFLYSYRWYFRIAFLLLALTGSFRAFQTRKKLMPGLVLVVAMTVTYMFNFRMTADHMFLQPGTLTFLPRTENTLSDSTLVIAVQHNNEAKAYPVRYIVYHHQVRDTVAGKPIMVTYCSVCRTSRIFEPMVNNKPEVFRLVGMDHFNAMFEDLTTRSWWRQATGEAVTGPLKGQLLPEIESQQLTLGKFFFLYPFGKVMQAETASIPKYDTLGKFEQGKSKSKLTGTDSLSWNDKSWVIGLKIGNQSKAYDWNELKHAKLIHDSLDTVPVLLVLASDRQSFAAFRRNAPDERFVIRNDSLISDTNRYDFAGRSIVGAPLQAITAYQEFWHSWRTFHPETLIYQLQ
;
A
#
# COMPACT_ATOMS: atom_id res chain seq x y z
N MET A 1 -33.90 33.32 11.29
CA MET A 1 -32.57 33.94 11.08
C MET A 1 -31.52 33.48 12.09
N ARG A 2 -31.72 33.56 13.42
CA ARG A 2 -30.72 33.00 14.39
C ARG A 2 -30.41 31.52 14.16
N SER A 3 -31.40 30.74 13.73
CA SER A 3 -31.27 29.32 13.40
C SER A 3 -30.29 29.07 12.25
N LEU A 4 -30.20 29.99 11.28
CA LEU A 4 -29.30 29.87 10.13
C LEU A 4 -27.83 29.84 10.56
N PHE A 5 -27.48 30.56 11.64
CA PHE A 5 -26.14 30.52 12.23
C PHE A 5 -25.76 29.10 12.66
N TYR A 6 -26.62 28.48 13.47
CA TYR A 6 -26.39 27.14 13.99
C TYR A 6 -26.46 26.07 12.90
N ILE A 7 -27.43 26.18 11.97
CA ILE A 7 -27.53 25.27 10.82
C ILE A 7 -26.28 25.35 9.95
N GLY A 8 -25.76 26.56 9.68
CA GLY A 8 -24.52 26.75 8.92
C GLY A 8 -23.32 26.11 9.61
N LEU A 9 -23.10 26.36 10.90
CA LEU A 9 -21.94 25.82 11.62
C LEU A 9 -22.02 24.31 11.87
N ILE A 10 -23.20 23.79 12.20
CA ILE A 10 -23.42 22.34 12.37
C ILE A 10 -23.28 21.64 11.01
N GLY A 11 -23.87 22.22 9.96
CA GLY A 11 -23.76 21.70 8.59
C GLY A 11 -22.32 21.65 8.11
N LEU A 12 -21.54 22.73 8.33
CA LEU A 12 -20.11 22.75 8.04
C LEU A 12 -19.37 21.67 8.81
N SER A 13 -19.60 21.56 10.13
CA SER A 13 -18.92 20.57 10.96
C SER A 13 -19.22 19.14 10.52
N LEU A 14 -20.49 18.83 10.23
CA LEU A 14 -20.90 17.52 9.72
C LEU A 14 -20.27 17.24 8.35
N PHE A 15 -20.24 18.23 7.47
CA PHE A 15 -19.60 18.11 6.16
C PHE A 15 -18.11 17.78 6.28
N GLU A 16 -17.35 18.50 7.12
CA GLU A 16 -15.91 18.24 7.30
C GLU A 16 -15.65 16.86 7.91
N ILE A 17 -16.52 16.40 8.83
CA ILE A 17 -16.47 15.04 9.37
C ILE A 17 -16.69 14.01 8.25
N LEU A 18 -17.75 14.15 7.47
CA LEU A 18 -18.11 13.19 6.41
C LEU A 18 -17.06 13.14 5.29
N ASN A 19 -16.50 14.28 4.91
CA ASN A 19 -15.49 14.40 3.87
C ASN A 19 -14.21 13.61 4.18
N VAL A 20 -13.95 13.29 5.46
CA VAL A 20 -12.82 12.47 5.89
C VAL A 20 -13.25 11.08 6.34
N TYR A 21 -14.44 10.95 6.96
CA TYR A 21 -14.95 9.70 7.50
C TYR A 21 -14.92 8.57 6.47
N PHE A 22 -15.35 8.83 5.24
CA PHE A 22 -15.42 7.82 4.18
C PHE A 22 -14.06 7.36 3.63
N ILE A 23 -12.99 8.14 3.85
CA ILE A 23 -11.66 7.87 3.28
C ILE A 23 -10.59 7.56 4.34
N MET A 24 -10.99 7.38 5.60
CA MET A 24 -10.11 7.05 6.72
C MET A 24 -10.62 5.81 7.44
N PRO A 25 -9.80 5.05 8.20
CA PRO A 25 -10.20 3.80 8.85
C PRO A 25 -11.07 4.03 10.10
N MET A 26 -12.17 4.74 9.93
CA MET A 26 -13.16 4.98 10.97
C MET A 26 -14.11 3.78 11.09
N PRO A 27 -14.71 3.52 12.25
CA PRO A 27 -15.65 2.42 12.42
C PRO A 27 -16.74 2.41 11.34
N GLY A 28 -16.85 1.33 10.57
CA GLY A 28 -17.83 1.13 9.50
C GLY A 28 -17.46 1.72 8.14
N SER A 29 -16.65 2.77 8.08
CA SER A 29 -16.38 3.51 6.84
C SER A 29 -15.75 2.66 5.72
N GLN A 30 -14.85 1.75 6.08
CA GLN A 30 -14.06 0.93 5.15
C GLN A 30 -14.76 -0.38 4.77
N GLN A 31 -16.00 -0.56 5.21
CA GLN A 31 -16.86 -1.68 4.84
C GLN A 31 -18.02 -1.23 3.94
N MET A 32 -18.06 0.05 3.57
CA MET A 32 -19.12 0.65 2.76
C MET A 32 -18.58 0.98 1.37
N ASP A 33 -19.39 0.72 0.34
CA ASP A 33 -19.15 1.21 -1.03
C ASP A 33 -19.44 2.72 -1.12
N SER A 34 -18.55 3.52 -0.52
CA SER A 34 -18.75 4.97 -0.34
C SER A 34 -17.82 5.83 -1.19
N ILE A 35 -16.98 5.23 -2.04
CA ILE A 35 -15.90 5.92 -2.74
C ILE A 35 -16.41 7.04 -3.67
N ASP A 36 -17.47 6.80 -4.43
CA ASP A 36 -18.03 7.80 -5.34
C ASP A 36 -18.69 8.96 -4.56
N LEU A 37 -19.31 8.68 -3.41
CA LEU A 37 -19.84 9.71 -2.51
C LEU A 37 -18.71 10.54 -1.89
N ALA A 38 -17.65 9.88 -1.42
CA ALA A 38 -16.47 10.54 -0.86
C ALA A 38 -15.83 11.47 -1.89
N TYR A 39 -15.67 10.98 -3.12
CA TYR A 39 -15.12 11.76 -4.22
C TYR A 39 -16.00 12.96 -4.59
N PHE A 40 -17.32 12.80 -4.59
CA PHE A 40 -18.27 13.89 -4.80
C PHE A 40 -18.13 14.97 -3.71
N LEU A 41 -18.17 14.58 -2.43
CA LEU A 41 -18.01 15.52 -1.31
C LEU A 41 -16.67 16.26 -1.40
N TYR A 42 -15.60 15.54 -1.72
CA TYR A 42 -14.28 16.13 -1.88
C TYR A 42 -14.24 17.11 -3.05
N SER A 43 -14.71 16.70 -4.23
CA SER A 43 -14.65 17.51 -5.46
C SER A 43 -15.44 18.81 -5.34
N TYR A 44 -16.60 18.77 -4.67
CA TYR A 44 -17.47 19.93 -4.49
C TYR A 44 -17.30 20.64 -3.13
N ARG A 45 -16.24 20.32 -2.37
CA ARG A 45 -16.03 20.81 -1.00
C ARG A 45 -16.15 22.32 -0.83
N TRP A 46 -15.67 23.09 -1.80
CA TRP A 46 -15.75 24.55 -1.74
C TRP A 46 -17.18 25.07 -1.84
N TYR A 47 -18.05 24.43 -2.63
CA TYR A 47 -19.46 24.80 -2.72
C TYR A 47 -20.18 24.54 -1.39
N PHE A 48 -19.95 23.37 -0.77
CA PHE A 48 -20.51 23.06 0.55
C PHE A 48 -20.02 24.05 1.61
N ARG A 49 -18.71 24.30 1.68
CA ARG A 49 -18.11 25.26 2.62
C ARG A 49 -18.70 26.65 2.46
N ILE A 50 -18.73 27.17 1.24
CA ILE A 50 -19.27 28.51 0.95
C ILE A 50 -20.74 28.58 1.33
N ALA A 51 -21.55 27.58 0.95
CA ALA A 51 -22.97 27.56 1.29
C ALA A 51 -23.21 27.58 2.81
N PHE A 52 -22.52 26.74 3.57
CA PHE A 52 -22.66 26.70 5.03
C PHE A 52 -22.10 27.95 5.72
N LEU A 53 -21.00 28.51 5.23
CA LEU A 53 -20.44 29.77 5.74
C LEU A 53 -21.38 30.95 5.47
N LEU A 54 -22.01 31.02 4.29
CA LEU A 54 -23.01 32.05 4.00
C LEU A 54 -24.23 31.93 4.92
N LEU A 55 -24.74 30.70 5.14
CA LEU A 55 -25.80 30.46 6.13
C LEU A 55 -25.38 30.92 7.53
N ALA A 56 -24.15 30.60 7.94
CA ALA A 56 -23.61 31.04 9.22
C ALA A 56 -23.56 32.57 9.33
N LEU A 57 -23.02 33.24 8.31
CA LEU A 57 -22.88 34.71 8.25
C LEU A 57 -24.24 35.41 8.30
N THR A 58 -25.24 34.94 7.54
CA THR A 58 -26.59 35.55 7.53
C THR A 58 -27.29 35.49 8.90
N GLY A 59 -27.04 34.43 9.68
CA GLY A 59 -27.61 34.27 11.02
C GLY A 59 -26.81 34.94 12.14
N SER A 60 -25.55 35.30 11.89
CA SER A 60 -24.55 35.68 12.90
C SER A 60 -25.01 36.86 13.77
N PHE A 61 -25.40 37.98 13.15
CA PHE A 61 -25.82 39.19 13.85
C PHE A 61 -26.95 38.91 14.85
N ARG A 62 -27.99 38.18 14.43
CA ARG A 62 -29.12 37.83 15.31
C ARG A 62 -28.77 36.77 16.36
N ALA A 63 -27.79 35.91 16.10
CA ALA A 63 -27.34 34.91 17.07
C ALA A 63 -26.63 35.59 18.28
N PHE A 64 -25.80 36.60 18.01
CA PHE A 64 -25.03 37.32 19.04
C PHE A 64 -25.79 38.44 19.75
N GLN A 65 -26.99 38.80 19.29
CA GLN A 65 -27.90 39.72 20.00
C GLN A 65 -28.65 39.09 21.18
N THR A 66 -28.52 37.77 21.38
CA THR A 66 -29.21 37.08 22.48
C THR A 66 -28.57 37.35 23.85
N ARG A 67 -29.33 37.19 24.94
CA ARG A 67 -28.78 37.29 26.32
C ARG A 67 -27.73 36.21 26.63
N LYS A 68 -27.74 35.09 25.90
CA LYS A 68 -26.82 33.95 26.06
C LYS A 68 -25.68 33.98 25.04
N LYS A 69 -24.90 35.06 24.98
CA LYS A 69 -23.84 35.28 23.97
C LYS A 69 -22.73 34.20 23.98
N LEU A 70 -22.55 33.51 25.09
CA LEU A 70 -21.60 32.40 25.21
C LEU A 70 -21.94 31.22 24.28
N MET A 71 -23.23 30.97 24.02
CA MET A 71 -23.65 29.80 23.24
C MET A 71 -23.27 29.90 21.75
N PRO A 72 -23.57 30.99 21.02
CA PRO A 72 -23.05 31.18 19.66
C PRO A 72 -21.52 31.12 19.58
N GLY A 73 -20.83 31.69 20.58
CA GLY A 73 -19.37 31.65 20.67
C GLY A 73 -18.83 30.23 20.83
N LEU A 74 -19.42 29.42 21.71
CA LEU A 74 -19.04 28.03 21.93
C LEU A 74 -19.23 27.19 20.65
N VAL A 75 -20.37 27.31 19.98
CA VAL A 75 -20.62 26.58 18.73
C VAL A 75 -19.64 26.97 17.63
N LEU A 76 -19.27 28.25 17.54
CA LEU A 76 -18.25 28.71 16.60
C LEU A 76 -16.89 28.08 16.90
N VAL A 77 -16.46 28.06 18.16
CA VAL A 77 -15.18 27.44 18.58
C VAL A 77 -15.16 25.94 18.26
N VAL A 78 -16.27 25.23 18.51
CA VAL A 78 -16.39 23.81 18.17
C VAL A 78 -16.28 23.61 16.66
N ALA A 79 -17.01 24.39 15.86
CA ALA A 79 -16.95 24.28 14.40
C ALA A 79 -15.56 24.58 13.83
N MET A 80 -14.87 25.60 14.36
CA MET A 80 -13.48 25.91 13.99
C MET A 80 -12.54 24.76 14.36
N THR A 81 -12.70 24.19 15.55
CA THR A 81 -11.90 23.05 16.01
C THR A 81 -12.11 21.82 15.12
N VAL A 82 -13.36 21.48 14.81
CA VAL A 82 -13.69 20.37 13.90
C VAL A 82 -13.08 20.62 12.52
N THR A 83 -13.31 21.81 11.95
CA THR A 83 -12.75 22.16 10.63
C THR A 83 -11.23 22.03 10.63
N TYR A 84 -10.55 22.54 11.66
CA TYR A 84 -9.10 22.42 11.80
C TYR A 84 -8.64 20.96 11.88
N MET A 85 -9.25 20.16 12.76
CA MET A 85 -8.88 18.76 12.97
C MET A 85 -9.00 17.95 11.68
N PHE A 86 -10.14 18.08 10.98
CA PHE A 86 -10.43 17.29 9.80
C PHE A 86 -9.67 17.75 8.55
N ASN A 87 -9.17 19.00 8.50
CA ASN A 87 -8.40 19.49 7.35
C ASN A 87 -6.88 19.43 7.52
N PHE A 88 -6.38 19.52 8.75
CA PHE A 88 -4.94 19.71 8.99
C PHE A 88 -4.31 18.65 9.88
N ARG A 89 -5.11 17.81 10.54
CA ARG A 89 -4.59 16.75 11.43
C ARG A 89 -4.96 15.35 10.98
N MET A 90 -6.14 15.18 10.39
CA MET A 90 -6.72 13.86 10.10
C MET A 90 -6.70 13.49 8.62
N THR A 91 -6.11 14.30 7.74
CA THR A 91 -5.90 13.91 6.34
C THR A 91 -4.66 13.04 6.22
N ALA A 92 -4.68 12.08 5.30
CA ALA A 92 -3.62 11.09 5.17
C ALA A 92 -2.27 11.73 4.82
N ASP A 93 -2.25 12.74 3.93
CA ASP A 93 -1.04 13.48 3.54
C ASP A 93 -0.40 14.32 4.65
N HIS A 94 -1.17 14.74 5.67
CA HIS A 94 -0.63 15.40 6.86
C HIS A 94 -0.19 14.42 7.96
N MET A 95 -0.74 13.22 7.97
CA MET A 95 -0.35 12.16 8.91
C MET A 95 0.90 11.41 8.46
N PHE A 96 1.08 11.26 7.15
CA PHE A 96 2.13 10.47 6.52
C PHE A 96 2.86 11.31 5.49
N LEU A 97 4.03 11.82 5.90
CA LEU A 97 4.82 12.72 5.07
C LEU A 97 5.62 11.91 4.04
N GLN A 98 5.82 12.47 2.85
CA GLN A 98 6.78 11.92 1.90
C GLN A 98 8.22 12.24 2.36
N PRO A 99 9.20 11.37 2.10
CA PRO A 99 10.59 11.66 2.43
C PRO A 99 11.11 12.82 1.58
N GLY A 100 11.88 13.72 2.18
CA GLY A 100 12.43 14.90 1.50
C GLY A 100 13.61 14.57 0.58
N THR A 101 14.61 13.83 1.08
CA THR A 101 15.77 13.40 0.28
C THR A 101 16.07 11.94 0.56
N LEU A 102 16.28 11.17 -0.51
CA LEU A 102 16.61 9.76 -0.39
C LEU A 102 18.12 9.56 -0.39
N THR A 103 18.60 8.87 0.64
CA THR A 103 19.99 8.41 0.74
C THR A 103 20.03 6.91 0.51
N PHE A 104 20.91 6.45 -0.36
CA PHE A 104 21.10 5.04 -0.68
C PHE A 104 22.55 4.64 -0.42
N LEU A 105 22.74 3.60 0.39
CA LEU A 105 24.07 3.09 0.73
C LEU A 105 24.27 1.66 0.21
N PRO A 106 25.49 1.30 -0.21
CA PRO A 106 25.85 -0.07 -0.54
C PRO A 106 25.91 -0.95 0.72
N ARG A 107 26.14 -2.26 0.53
CA ARG A 107 26.28 -3.23 1.63
C ARG A 107 27.32 -2.81 2.67
N THR A 108 28.45 -2.26 2.23
CA THR A 108 29.63 -1.95 3.05
C THR A 108 29.45 -0.74 3.97
N GLU A 109 28.48 0.13 3.71
CA GLU A 109 28.32 1.41 4.40
C GLU A 109 27.01 1.50 5.20
N ASN A 110 26.05 0.60 4.96
CA ASN A 110 24.78 0.59 5.68
C ASN A 110 24.86 -0.22 6.98
N THR A 111 24.01 0.11 7.96
CA THR A 111 23.98 -0.54 9.28
C THR A 111 22.71 -1.35 9.52
N LEU A 112 21.88 -1.55 8.49
CA LEU A 112 20.65 -2.33 8.60
C LEU A 112 20.97 -3.82 8.76
N SER A 113 20.16 -4.52 9.55
CA SER A 113 20.30 -5.97 9.72
C SER A 113 19.96 -6.69 8.41
N ASP A 114 20.68 -7.75 8.08
CA ASP A 114 20.39 -8.66 6.96
C ASP A 114 18.96 -9.23 7.03
N SER A 115 18.35 -9.30 8.22
CA SER A 115 16.97 -9.78 8.41
C SER A 115 15.89 -8.73 8.09
N THR A 116 16.28 -7.48 7.80
CA THR A 116 15.36 -6.38 7.48
C THR A 116 14.56 -6.74 6.22
N LEU A 117 13.24 -6.59 6.28
CA LEU A 117 12.38 -6.82 5.12
C LEU A 117 12.45 -5.62 4.17
N VAL A 118 12.71 -5.88 2.89
CA VAL A 118 12.84 -4.87 1.85
C VAL A 118 11.97 -5.19 0.66
N ILE A 119 11.50 -4.14 -0.01
CA ILE A 119 10.98 -4.22 -1.37
C ILE A 119 12.16 -3.93 -2.29
N ALA A 120 12.50 -4.89 -3.14
CA ALA A 120 13.60 -4.80 -4.09
C ALA A 120 13.06 -4.55 -5.49
N VAL A 121 13.71 -3.65 -6.21
CA VAL A 121 13.49 -3.40 -7.64
C VAL A 121 14.81 -3.50 -8.35
N GLN A 122 14.81 -4.12 -9.52
CA GLN A 122 15.93 -4.13 -10.44
C GLN A 122 15.45 -3.59 -11.78
N HIS A 123 16.16 -2.62 -12.33
CA HIS A 123 15.95 -2.16 -13.69
C HIS A 123 17.31 -2.00 -14.36
N ASN A 124 17.47 -2.62 -15.54
CA ASN A 124 18.76 -2.74 -16.23
C ASN A 124 19.86 -3.26 -15.28
N ASN A 125 20.92 -2.47 -15.09
CA ASN A 125 22.07 -2.79 -14.25
C ASN A 125 22.00 -2.20 -12.83
N GLU A 126 20.91 -1.52 -12.46
CA GLU A 126 20.74 -0.96 -11.13
C GLU A 126 19.70 -1.74 -10.31
N ALA A 127 20.03 -2.01 -9.05
CA ALA A 127 19.13 -2.60 -8.09
C ALA A 127 19.07 -1.74 -6.84
N LYS A 128 17.85 -1.43 -6.38
CA LYS A 128 17.61 -0.69 -5.15
C LYS A 128 16.65 -1.44 -4.24
N ALA A 129 16.89 -1.34 -2.94
CA ALA A 129 16.05 -1.90 -1.90
C ALA A 129 15.47 -0.80 -1.01
N TYR A 130 14.20 -0.94 -0.67
CA TYR A 130 13.46 0.00 0.16
C TYR A 130 12.94 -0.74 1.40
N PRO A 131 13.48 -0.46 2.61
CA PRO A 131 13.03 -1.12 3.82
C PRO A 131 11.55 -0.88 4.12
N VAL A 132 10.82 -1.97 4.37
CA VAL A 132 9.37 -1.93 4.65
C VAL A 132 9.09 -1.04 5.86
N ARG A 133 9.91 -1.13 6.93
CA ARG A 133 9.82 -0.26 8.11
C ARG A 133 9.86 1.25 7.84
N TYR A 134 10.39 1.69 6.71
CA TYR A 134 10.38 3.10 6.31
C TYR A 134 9.17 3.43 5.45
N ILE A 135 8.90 2.63 4.43
CA ILE A 135 7.78 2.88 3.49
C ILE A 135 6.43 2.71 4.17
N VAL A 136 6.31 1.87 5.20
CA VAL A 136 5.08 1.72 5.99
C VAL A 136 4.63 3.06 6.60
N TYR A 137 5.56 3.94 7.00
CA TYR A 137 5.22 5.28 7.47
C TYR A 137 4.95 6.22 6.29
N HIS A 138 5.80 6.24 5.27
CA HIS A 138 5.66 7.20 4.17
C HIS A 138 4.51 6.88 3.21
N HIS A 139 4.07 5.62 3.17
CA HIS A 139 3.15 5.00 2.21
C HIS A 139 3.55 5.05 0.73
N GLN A 140 4.36 6.03 0.34
CA GLN A 140 4.98 6.15 -0.97
C GLN A 140 6.38 6.77 -0.88
N VAL A 141 7.25 6.35 -1.79
CA VAL A 141 8.58 6.91 -2.02
C VAL A 141 8.78 7.12 -3.52
N ARG A 142 9.25 8.30 -3.90
CA ARG A 142 9.58 8.67 -5.28
C ARG A 142 11.06 8.49 -5.54
N ASP A 143 11.43 7.68 -6.52
CA ASP A 143 12.83 7.46 -6.86
C ASP A 143 13.00 7.30 -8.38
N THR A 144 14.24 7.19 -8.83
CA THR A 144 14.62 6.84 -10.19
C THR A 144 15.63 5.69 -10.15
N VAL A 145 15.40 4.64 -10.93
CA VAL A 145 16.28 3.45 -11.01
C VAL A 145 16.70 3.28 -12.47
N ALA A 146 18.01 3.37 -12.74
CA ALA A 146 18.56 3.34 -14.09
C ALA A 146 17.83 4.28 -15.07
N GLY A 147 17.50 5.51 -14.63
CA GLY A 147 16.79 6.53 -15.42
C GLY A 147 15.27 6.38 -15.47
N LYS A 148 14.71 5.27 -14.96
CA LYS A 148 13.26 5.03 -14.92
C LYS A 148 12.64 5.59 -13.65
N PRO A 149 11.68 6.55 -13.73
CA PRO A 149 11.00 7.08 -12.54
C PRO A 149 10.05 6.04 -11.96
N ILE A 150 10.05 5.90 -10.64
CA ILE A 150 9.23 4.91 -9.94
C ILE A 150 8.53 5.51 -8.71
N MET A 151 7.40 4.92 -8.35
CA MET A 151 6.66 5.15 -7.11
C MET A 151 6.60 3.84 -6.33
N VAL A 152 7.43 3.73 -5.29
CA VAL A 152 7.40 2.57 -4.40
C VAL A 152 6.34 2.81 -3.34
N THR A 153 5.32 1.95 -3.27
CA THR A 153 4.20 2.11 -2.35
C THR A 153 4.11 0.95 -1.37
N TYR A 154 3.57 1.21 -0.18
CA TYR A 154 3.24 0.16 0.78
C TYR A 154 1.94 0.51 1.53
N CYS A 155 0.95 -0.37 1.45
CA CYS A 155 -0.27 -0.28 2.25
C CYS A 155 -0.08 -1.07 3.56
N SER A 156 0.06 -0.37 4.69
CA SER A 156 0.28 -0.98 6.01
C SER A 156 -0.90 -1.83 6.51
N VAL A 157 -2.13 -1.50 6.11
CA VAL A 157 -3.36 -2.22 6.49
C VAL A 157 -3.68 -3.38 5.55
N CYS A 158 -3.00 -3.45 4.40
CA CYS A 158 -3.07 -4.53 3.42
C CYS A 158 -1.87 -5.47 3.54
N ARG A 159 -0.78 -5.00 4.16
CA ARG A 159 0.53 -5.65 4.20
C ARG A 159 1.14 -5.89 2.82
N THR A 160 0.93 -4.98 1.86
CA THR A 160 1.38 -5.22 0.48
C THR A 160 2.11 -4.02 -0.12
N SER A 161 3.09 -4.33 -0.97
CA SER A 161 3.81 -3.36 -1.79
C SER A 161 3.37 -3.41 -3.24
N ARG A 162 3.44 -2.26 -3.90
CA ARG A 162 3.35 -2.13 -5.36
C ARG A 162 4.32 -1.06 -5.82
N ILE A 163 4.94 -1.27 -6.98
CA ILE A 163 5.80 -0.25 -7.60
C ILE A 163 5.17 0.15 -8.92
N PHE A 164 4.93 1.43 -9.12
CA PHE A 164 4.35 1.93 -10.36
C PHE A 164 5.30 2.91 -11.05
N GLU A 165 5.21 2.98 -12.38
CA GLU A 165 5.66 4.17 -13.09
C GLU A 165 4.67 5.31 -12.79
N PRO A 166 5.13 6.47 -12.30
CA PRO A 166 4.26 7.58 -11.97
C PRO A 166 3.89 8.37 -13.22
N MET A 167 3.25 7.70 -14.17
CA MET A 167 2.87 8.24 -15.47
C MET A 167 1.36 8.22 -15.61
N VAL A 168 0.77 9.38 -15.94
CA VAL A 168 -0.65 9.53 -16.27
C VAL A 168 -0.75 10.10 -17.68
N ASN A 169 -1.48 9.43 -18.57
CA ASN A 169 -1.54 9.78 -19.99
C ASN A 169 -0.14 9.98 -20.62
N ASN A 170 0.80 9.08 -20.31
CA ASN A 170 2.20 9.10 -20.75
C ASN A 170 2.99 10.36 -20.34
N LYS A 171 2.58 11.05 -19.28
CA LYS A 171 3.30 12.20 -18.73
C LYS A 171 3.68 11.95 -17.27
N PRO A 172 4.86 12.41 -16.81
CA PRO A 172 5.22 12.34 -15.40
C PRO A 172 4.16 13.03 -14.54
N GLU A 173 3.80 12.39 -13.43
CA GLU A 173 2.75 12.83 -12.53
C GLU A 173 3.26 12.94 -11.09
N VAL A 174 2.58 13.76 -10.28
CA VAL A 174 2.75 13.87 -8.84
C VAL A 174 1.54 13.27 -8.15
N PHE A 175 1.78 12.32 -7.25
CA PHE A 175 0.74 11.70 -6.44
C PHE A 175 0.82 12.18 -4.99
N ARG A 176 -0.35 12.43 -4.39
CA ARG A 176 -0.49 12.61 -2.93
C ARG A 176 -1.32 11.47 -2.35
N LEU A 177 -1.03 11.07 -1.11
CA LEU A 177 -1.87 10.11 -0.39
C LEU A 177 -3.18 10.80 0.01
N VAL A 178 -4.32 10.26 -0.41
CA VAL A 178 -5.63 10.89 -0.12
C VAL A 178 -6.33 10.24 1.07
N GLY A 179 -6.18 8.93 1.23
CA GLY A 179 -6.90 8.17 2.24
C GLY A 179 -6.87 6.68 1.91
N MET A 180 -7.96 5.99 2.21
CA MET A 180 -8.13 4.59 1.89
C MET A 180 -9.57 4.25 1.52
N ASP A 181 -9.71 3.18 0.77
CA ASP A 181 -10.97 2.57 0.38
C ASP A 181 -10.85 1.06 0.52
N HIS A 182 -11.81 0.46 1.22
CA HIS A 182 -11.74 -0.95 1.64
C HIS A 182 -10.39 -1.30 2.29
N PHE A 183 -9.91 -0.40 3.18
CA PHE A 183 -8.62 -0.49 3.85
C PHE A 183 -7.38 -0.42 2.93
N ASN A 184 -7.54 -0.21 1.63
CA ASN A 184 -6.42 0.00 0.71
C ASN A 184 -6.08 1.46 0.54
N ALA A 185 -4.79 1.79 0.64
CA ALA A 185 -4.31 3.15 0.44
C ALA A 185 -4.70 3.67 -0.95
N MET A 186 -5.06 4.94 -1.03
CA MET A 186 -5.40 5.61 -2.27
C MET A 186 -4.51 6.82 -2.51
N PHE A 187 -4.16 7.04 -3.77
CA PHE A 187 -3.39 8.19 -4.22
C PHE A 187 -4.21 9.08 -5.16
N GLU A 188 -4.03 10.39 -5.08
CA GLU A 188 -4.61 11.34 -6.03
C GLU A 188 -3.51 11.88 -6.94
N ASP A 189 -3.71 11.81 -8.26
CA ASP A 189 -2.85 12.51 -9.21
C ASP A 189 -3.17 14.02 -9.26
N LEU A 190 -2.15 14.85 -9.44
CA LEU A 190 -2.32 16.29 -9.37
C LEU A 190 -3.04 16.87 -10.59
N THR A 191 -2.82 16.29 -11.78
CA THR A 191 -3.32 16.87 -13.05
C THR A 191 -4.80 16.64 -13.30
N THR A 192 -5.29 15.42 -13.11
CA THR A 192 -6.69 15.01 -13.38
C THR A 192 -7.52 14.87 -12.11
N ARG A 193 -6.87 14.78 -10.94
CA ARG A 193 -7.55 14.56 -9.65
C ARG A 193 -8.30 13.22 -9.60
N SER A 194 -7.85 12.21 -10.33
CA SER A 194 -8.39 10.86 -10.19
C SER A 194 -7.79 10.19 -8.95
N TRP A 195 -8.53 9.30 -8.32
CA TRP A 195 -8.06 8.55 -7.16
C TRP A 195 -7.74 7.12 -7.55
N TRP A 196 -6.54 6.67 -7.19
CA TRP A 196 -5.93 5.43 -7.61
C TRP A 196 -5.73 4.49 -6.43
N ARG A 197 -6.25 3.26 -6.50
CA ARG A 197 -6.05 2.23 -5.48
C ARG A 197 -4.63 1.69 -5.56
N GLN A 198 -3.95 1.65 -4.42
CA GLN A 198 -2.58 1.17 -4.32
C GLN A 198 -2.44 -0.31 -4.70
N ALA A 199 -3.37 -1.18 -4.32
CA ALA A 199 -3.23 -2.64 -4.52
C ALA A 199 -3.35 -3.07 -5.99
N THR A 200 -4.08 -2.30 -6.81
CA THR A 200 -4.36 -2.65 -8.20
C THR A 200 -3.75 -1.68 -9.21
N GLY A 201 -3.37 -0.47 -8.77
CA GLY A 201 -2.95 0.61 -9.67
C GLY A 201 -4.12 1.22 -10.44
N GLU A 202 -5.37 0.90 -10.10
CA GLU A 202 -6.55 1.36 -10.83
C GLU A 202 -7.06 2.72 -10.33
N ALA A 203 -7.36 3.63 -11.24
CA ALA A 203 -8.19 4.80 -10.96
C ALA A 203 -9.62 4.34 -10.63
N VAL A 204 -9.98 4.32 -9.35
CA VAL A 204 -11.30 3.86 -8.86
C VAL A 204 -12.38 4.93 -9.07
N THR A 205 -12.01 6.21 -9.10
CA THR A 205 -12.95 7.32 -9.29
C THR A 205 -12.25 8.55 -9.84
N GLY A 206 -13.03 9.51 -10.33
CA GLY A 206 -12.56 10.68 -11.08
C GLY A 206 -12.46 10.49 -12.59
N PRO A 207 -11.87 11.46 -13.31
CA PRO A 207 -11.88 11.51 -14.77
C PRO A 207 -11.25 10.29 -15.48
N LEU A 208 -10.32 9.59 -14.83
CA LEU A 208 -9.62 8.45 -15.42
C LEU A 208 -10.12 7.10 -14.91
N LYS A 209 -11.33 7.03 -14.33
CA LYS A 209 -11.92 5.81 -13.76
C LYS A 209 -11.75 4.59 -14.70
N GLY A 210 -11.18 3.51 -14.17
CA GLY A 210 -10.91 2.25 -14.87
C GLY A 210 -9.53 2.17 -15.56
N GLN A 211 -8.74 3.25 -15.59
CA GLN A 211 -7.35 3.19 -16.07
C GLN A 211 -6.42 2.55 -15.04
N LEU A 212 -5.33 1.94 -15.51
CA LEU A 212 -4.30 1.32 -14.68
C LEU A 212 -2.97 2.06 -14.81
N LEU A 213 -2.27 2.24 -13.70
CA LEU A 213 -0.87 2.66 -13.70
C LEU A 213 0.02 1.52 -14.22
N PRO A 214 1.09 1.83 -14.99
CA PRO A 214 2.07 0.82 -15.39
C PRO A 214 2.79 0.29 -14.15
N GLU A 215 2.63 -1.00 -13.85
CA GLU A 215 3.29 -1.64 -12.72
C GLU A 215 4.71 -2.09 -13.09
N ILE A 216 5.62 -1.98 -12.13
CA ILE A 216 7.00 -2.43 -12.21
C ILE A 216 7.16 -3.63 -11.29
N GLU A 217 7.74 -4.71 -11.82
CA GLU A 217 8.05 -5.90 -11.04
C GLU A 217 8.94 -5.57 -9.83
N SER A 218 8.57 -6.15 -8.69
CA SER A 218 9.29 -5.99 -7.44
C SER A 218 9.29 -7.29 -6.66
N GLN A 219 10.25 -7.44 -5.76
CA GLN A 219 10.40 -8.63 -4.93
C GLN A 219 10.42 -8.23 -3.46
N GLN A 220 9.72 -8.97 -2.61
CA GLN A 220 9.86 -8.84 -1.17
C GLN A 220 10.94 -9.82 -0.68
N LEU A 221 12.05 -9.28 -0.20
CA LEU A 221 13.22 -10.04 0.23
C LEU A 221 13.66 -9.60 1.63
N THR A 222 14.48 -10.43 2.28
CA THR A 222 15.36 -9.92 3.32
C THR A 222 16.50 -9.12 2.71
N LEU A 223 17.05 -8.15 3.44
CA LEU A 223 18.17 -7.33 2.97
C LEU A 223 19.41 -8.18 2.65
N GLY A 224 19.68 -9.21 3.45
CA GLY A 224 20.75 -10.16 3.19
C GLY A 224 20.55 -10.90 1.87
N LYS A 225 19.31 -11.35 1.57
CA LYS A 225 18.97 -11.98 0.29
C LYS A 225 19.07 -11.00 -0.87
N PHE A 226 18.64 -9.75 -0.69
CA PHE A 226 18.79 -8.70 -1.70
C PHE A 226 20.26 -8.51 -2.09
N PHE A 227 21.18 -8.31 -1.13
CA PHE A 227 22.60 -8.15 -1.44
C PHE A 227 23.25 -9.42 -1.98
N PHE A 228 22.74 -10.60 -1.63
CA PHE A 228 23.19 -11.85 -2.25
C PHE A 228 22.84 -11.90 -3.75
N LEU A 229 21.63 -11.47 -4.12
CA LEU A 229 21.18 -11.45 -5.52
C LEU A 229 21.75 -10.27 -6.33
N TYR A 230 21.97 -9.14 -5.65
CA TYR A 230 22.43 -7.87 -6.21
C TYR A 230 23.59 -7.29 -5.38
N PRO A 231 24.84 -7.80 -5.54
CA PRO A 231 25.98 -7.40 -4.71
C PRO A 231 26.33 -5.90 -4.77
N PHE A 232 26.05 -5.25 -5.90
CA PHE A 232 26.25 -3.81 -6.11
C PHE A 232 24.99 -2.98 -5.88
N GLY A 233 23.90 -3.61 -5.42
CA GLY A 233 22.66 -2.93 -5.10
C GLY A 233 22.85 -1.93 -3.95
N LYS A 234 21.90 -1.02 -3.80
CA LYS A 234 21.89 -0.03 -2.71
C LYS A 234 20.59 -0.09 -1.93
N VAL A 235 20.63 0.19 -0.65
CA VAL A 235 19.46 0.20 0.23
C VAL A 235 19.17 1.61 0.73
N MET A 236 17.90 2.00 0.71
CA MET A 236 17.41 3.27 1.22
C MET A 236 17.67 3.37 2.73
N GLN A 237 18.22 4.49 3.18
CA GLN A 237 18.46 4.79 4.59
C GLN A 237 17.28 5.53 5.22
N ALA A 238 17.22 5.50 6.56
CA ALA A 238 16.27 6.29 7.33
C ALA A 238 16.44 7.79 7.04
N GLU A 239 15.33 8.50 6.84
CA GLU A 239 15.33 9.96 6.89
C GLU A 239 15.41 10.42 8.35
N THR A 240 16.40 11.25 8.68
CA THR A 240 16.67 11.71 10.05
C THR A 240 15.43 12.31 10.71
N ALA A 241 14.66 13.13 9.99
CA ALA A 241 13.46 13.79 10.50
C ALA A 241 12.31 12.79 10.84
N SER A 242 12.31 11.62 10.22
CA SER A 242 11.24 10.63 10.33
C SER A 242 11.60 9.45 11.26
N ILE A 243 12.83 9.37 11.79
CA ILE A 243 13.28 8.31 12.71
C ILE A 243 12.28 8.05 13.85
N PRO A 244 11.72 9.05 14.56
CA PRO A 244 10.78 8.82 15.66
C PRO A 244 9.47 8.15 15.24
N LYS A 245 9.16 8.11 13.94
CA LYS A 245 7.94 7.51 13.37
C LYS A 245 8.15 6.08 12.89
N TYR A 246 9.39 5.65 12.70
CA TYR A 246 9.70 4.33 12.20
C TYR A 246 9.59 3.25 13.28
N ASP A 247 9.20 2.06 12.84
CA ASP A 247 9.28 0.85 13.64
C ASP A 247 10.73 0.32 13.63
N THR A 248 11.57 0.90 14.47
CA THR A 248 13.00 0.57 14.56
C THR A 248 13.27 -0.89 14.95
N LEU A 249 12.30 -1.54 15.61
CA LEU A 249 12.36 -2.93 16.03
C LEU A 249 11.81 -3.91 14.98
N GLY A 250 11.23 -3.41 13.87
CA GLY A 250 10.64 -4.23 12.82
C GLY A 250 9.49 -5.11 13.31
N LYS A 251 8.73 -4.68 14.32
CA LYS A 251 7.58 -5.43 14.86
C LYS A 251 6.52 -5.68 13.79
N PHE A 252 6.23 -4.70 12.93
CA PHE A 252 5.26 -4.80 11.86
C PHE A 252 5.66 -5.87 10.83
N GLU A 253 6.87 -5.78 10.28
CA GLU A 253 7.36 -6.72 9.26
C GLU A 253 7.48 -8.17 9.78
N GLN A 254 7.68 -8.33 11.10
CA GLN A 254 7.70 -9.63 11.79
C GLN A 254 6.30 -10.13 12.22
N GLY A 255 5.22 -9.41 11.93
CA GLY A 255 3.85 -9.78 12.36
C GLY A 255 3.60 -9.66 13.87
N LYS A 256 4.44 -8.89 14.57
CA LYS A 256 4.37 -8.65 16.03
C LYS A 256 3.71 -7.32 16.40
N SER A 257 3.20 -6.56 15.42
CA SER A 257 2.40 -5.35 15.66
C SER A 257 1.19 -5.69 16.54
N LYS A 258 0.94 -4.83 17.55
CA LYS A 258 -0.22 -4.94 18.45
C LYS A 258 -1.35 -3.96 18.09
N SER A 259 -1.17 -3.18 17.02
CA SER A 259 -2.21 -2.27 16.53
C SER A 259 -3.41 -3.07 16.04
N LYS A 260 -4.62 -2.60 16.35
CA LYS A 260 -5.86 -3.22 15.83
C LYS A 260 -5.89 -3.17 14.30
N LEU A 261 -5.36 -2.11 13.70
CA LEU A 261 -5.38 -1.86 12.26
C LEU A 261 -4.30 -2.65 11.51
N THR A 262 -3.10 -2.78 12.08
CA THR A 262 -1.93 -3.37 11.39
C THR A 262 -1.38 -4.65 12.05
N GLY A 263 -2.09 -5.21 13.03
CA GLY A 263 -1.75 -6.48 13.66
C GLY A 263 -1.89 -7.66 12.69
N THR A 264 -1.38 -8.83 13.07
CA THR A 264 -1.42 -10.05 12.26
C THR A 264 -2.16 -11.15 12.99
N ASP A 265 -2.98 -11.90 12.27
CA ASP A 265 -3.57 -13.14 12.77
C ASP A 265 -2.59 -14.29 12.51
N SER A 266 -2.21 -15.02 13.55
CA SER A 266 -1.19 -16.09 13.45
C SER A 266 -1.71 -17.36 12.78
N LEU A 267 -3.01 -17.62 12.89
CA LEU A 267 -3.68 -18.72 12.22
C LEU A 267 -3.92 -18.38 10.75
N SER A 268 -4.15 -19.39 9.93
CA SER A 268 -4.40 -19.23 8.50
C SER A 268 -5.83 -18.76 8.21
N TRP A 269 -6.02 -18.05 7.11
CA TRP A 269 -7.33 -17.68 6.54
C TRP A 269 -8.26 -16.79 7.38
N ASN A 270 -7.78 -16.17 8.46
CA ASN A 270 -8.44 -15.02 9.08
C ASN A 270 -8.14 -13.74 8.29
N ASP A 271 -8.89 -12.68 8.55
CA ASP A 271 -8.79 -11.42 7.81
C ASP A 271 -7.35 -10.89 7.72
N LYS A 272 -6.58 -10.93 8.82
CA LYS A 272 -5.18 -10.46 8.86
C LYS A 272 -4.17 -11.61 8.86
N SER A 273 -4.56 -12.78 8.34
CA SER A 273 -3.62 -13.85 7.99
C SER A 273 -2.81 -13.46 6.76
N TRP A 274 -1.56 -13.89 6.71
CA TRP A 274 -0.71 -13.62 5.54
C TRP A 274 -0.98 -14.68 4.46
N VAL A 275 -1.11 -14.21 3.23
CA VAL A 275 -1.20 -15.06 2.04
C VAL A 275 -0.16 -14.59 1.03
N ILE A 276 0.26 -15.50 0.14
CA ILE A 276 0.88 -15.12 -1.13
C ILE A 276 -0.20 -15.13 -2.19
N GLY A 277 -0.42 -13.99 -2.83
CA GLY A 277 -1.33 -13.86 -3.96
C GLY A 277 -0.59 -13.87 -5.29
N LEU A 278 -1.08 -14.68 -6.23
CA LEU A 278 -0.63 -14.69 -7.63
C LEU A 278 -1.79 -14.29 -8.55
N LYS A 279 -1.50 -13.49 -9.58
CA LYS A 279 -2.44 -13.17 -10.65
C LYS A 279 -1.78 -13.43 -12.00
N ILE A 280 -2.43 -14.24 -12.84
CA ILE A 280 -1.97 -14.57 -14.19
C ILE A 280 -3.16 -14.37 -15.13
N GLY A 281 -3.05 -13.37 -16.02
CA GLY A 281 -4.19 -12.91 -16.82
C GLY A 281 -5.35 -12.47 -15.93
N ASN A 282 -6.51 -13.09 -16.11
CA ASN A 282 -7.71 -12.81 -15.33
C ASN A 282 -7.91 -13.75 -14.13
N GLN A 283 -7.06 -14.77 -13.97
CA GLN A 283 -7.15 -15.68 -12.84
C GLN A 283 -6.25 -15.24 -11.70
N SER A 284 -6.72 -15.43 -10.48
CA SER A 284 -5.98 -15.17 -9.24
C SER A 284 -6.07 -16.37 -8.31
N LYS A 285 -4.99 -16.64 -7.57
CA LYS A 285 -4.97 -17.69 -6.54
C LYS A 285 -4.19 -17.22 -5.32
N ALA A 286 -4.68 -17.58 -4.14
CA ALA A 286 -4.06 -17.32 -2.85
C ALA A 286 -3.47 -18.61 -2.26
N TYR A 287 -2.29 -18.48 -1.67
CA TYR A 287 -1.56 -19.54 -0.98
C TYR A 287 -1.35 -19.12 0.48
N ASP A 288 -1.63 -20.02 1.42
CA ASP A 288 -1.43 -19.72 2.83
C ASP A 288 0.06 -19.56 3.17
N TRP A 289 0.41 -18.50 3.89
CA TRP A 289 1.79 -18.26 4.31
C TRP A 289 2.30 -19.33 5.29
N ASN A 290 1.43 -19.83 6.19
CA ASN A 290 1.84 -20.87 7.12
C ASN A 290 2.14 -22.18 6.40
N GLU A 291 1.31 -22.54 5.43
CA GLU A 291 1.56 -23.67 4.55
C GLU A 291 2.88 -23.54 3.78
N LEU A 292 3.14 -22.39 3.13
CA LEU A 292 4.39 -22.15 2.43
C LEU A 292 5.62 -22.25 3.38
N LYS A 293 5.51 -21.78 4.63
CA LYS A 293 6.58 -21.94 5.63
C LYS A 293 6.87 -23.40 6.01
N HIS A 294 5.89 -24.28 5.92
CA HIS A 294 6.04 -25.71 6.16
C HIS A 294 6.59 -26.42 4.92
N ALA A 295 5.95 -26.23 3.77
CA ALA A 295 6.31 -26.89 2.52
C ALA A 295 7.63 -26.39 1.93
N LYS A 296 7.96 -25.11 2.13
CA LYS A 296 9.08 -24.33 1.53
C LYS A 296 9.03 -24.20 0.01
N LEU A 297 8.35 -25.11 -0.67
CA LEU A 297 8.23 -25.18 -2.10
C LEU A 297 6.87 -25.81 -2.43
N ILE A 298 6.11 -25.15 -3.31
CA ILE A 298 4.79 -25.59 -3.76
C ILE A 298 4.81 -25.67 -5.29
N HIS A 299 4.49 -26.84 -5.82
CA HIS A 299 4.17 -27.04 -7.23
C HIS A 299 2.67 -26.99 -7.40
N ASP A 300 2.20 -26.12 -8.28
CA ASP A 300 0.77 -25.95 -8.55
C ASP A 300 0.56 -25.64 -10.04
N SER A 301 -0.70 -25.50 -10.44
CA SER A 301 -1.09 -24.90 -11.71
C SER A 301 -2.18 -23.86 -11.49
N LEU A 302 -2.00 -22.68 -12.07
CA LEU A 302 -3.04 -21.66 -12.17
C LEU A 302 -3.45 -21.59 -13.64
N ASP A 303 -4.69 -22.01 -13.93
CA ASP A 303 -5.13 -22.35 -15.28
C ASP A 303 -4.21 -23.41 -15.93
N THR A 304 -3.70 -23.14 -17.13
CA THR A 304 -2.71 -23.96 -17.83
C THR A 304 -1.27 -23.60 -17.49
N VAL A 305 -1.03 -22.66 -16.57
CA VAL A 305 0.32 -22.19 -16.23
C VAL A 305 0.86 -23.00 -15.05
N PRO A 306 1.92 -23.81 -15.24
CA PRO A 306 2.52 -24.56 -14.15
C PRO A 306 3.34 -23.60 -13.27
N VAL A 307 2.91 -23.45 -12.03
CA VAL A 307 3.49 -22.52 -11.05
C VAL A 307 4.45 -23.27 -10.13
N LEU A 308 5.52 -22.59 -9.74
CA LEU A 308 6.43 -22.95 -8.67
C LEU A 308 6.52 -21.77 -7.69
N LEU A 309 6.03 -21.95 -6.47
CA LEU A 309 6.15 -20.98 -5.38
C LEU A 309 7.20 -21.46 -4.39
N VAL A 310 8.17 -20.60 -4.04
CA VAL A 310 9.33 -20.97 -3.22
C VAL A 310 9.54 -19.99 -2.08
N LEU A 311 10.02 -20.51 -0.96
CA LEU A 311 10.44 -19.75 0.22
C LEU A 311 11.93 -20.00 0.47
N ALA A 312 12.69 -18.92 0.62
CA ALA A 312 14.11 -19.00 0.94
C ALA A 312 14.36 -19.53 2.37
N SER A 313 15.61 -19.91 2.60
CA SER A 313 16.13 -20.38 3.89
C SER A 313 15.99 -19.36 5.03
N ASP A 314 15.90 -18.06 4.71
CA ASP A 314 15.64 -16.98 5.68
C ASP A 314 14.19 -16.94 6.18
N ARG A 315 13.31 -17.79 5.63
CA ARG A 315 11.88 -17.95 5.95
C ARG A 315 11.04 -16.68 5.78
N GLN A 316 11.51 -15.73 4.98
CA GLN A 316 10.84 -14.45 4.71
C GLN A 316 10.83 -14.09 3.22
N SER A 317 11.94 -14.31 2.50
CA SER A 317 12.03 -14.08 1.06
C SER A 317 11.29 -15.17 0.30
N PHE A 318 10.44 -14.80 -0.65
CA PHE A 318 9.71 -15.73 -1.50
C PHE A 318 9.80 -15.31 -2.96
N ALA A 319 9.56 -16.25 -3.86
CA ALA A 319 9.49 -16.00 -5.29
C ALA A 319 8.51 -16.99 -5.95
N ALA A 320 7.90 -16.58 -7.06
CA ALA A 320 7.07 -17.45 -7.88
C ALA A 320 7.60 -17.48 -9.31
N PHE A 321 7.51 -18.64 -9.95
CA PHE A 321 8.01 -18.87 -11.29
C PHE A 321 7.03 -19.69 -12.11
N ARG A 322 7.03 -19.46 -13.43
CA ARG A 322 6.47 -20.41 -14.39
C ARG A 322 7.51 -21.51 -14.61
N ARG A 323 7.10 -22.76 -14.41
CA ARG A 323 7.92 -23.93 -14.74
C ARG A 323 7.99 -24.14 -16.24
N ASN A 324 9.10 -24.67 -16.72
CA ASN A 324 9.31 -24.91 -18.16
C ASN A 324 8.43 -26.06 -18.67
N ALA A 325 8.15 -27.05 -17.81
CA ALA A 325 7.20 -28.14 -18.07
C ALA A 325 6.28 -28.39 -16.86
N PRO A 326 5.01 -28.81 -17.06
CA PRO A 326 4.06 -29.06 -15.96
C PRO A 326 4.48 -30.18 -14.99
N ASP A 327 5.22 -31.16 -15.49
CA ASP A 327 5.74 -32.31 -14.76
C ASP A 327 7.14 -32.04 -14.16
N GLU A 328 7.81 -30.94 -14.52
CA GLU A 328 9.11 -30.58 -13.95
C GLU A 328 9.00 -30.37 -12.44
N ARG A 329 9.74 -31.18 -11.69
CA ARG A 329 9.83 -31.12 -10.23
C ARG A 329 11.12 -30.43 -9.81
N PHE A 330 11.02 -29.76 -8.67
CA PHE A 330 12.09 -28.95 -8.12
C PHE A 330 12.31 -29.32 -6.66
N VAL A 331 13.58 -29.26 -6.26
CA VAL A 331 13.99 -29.20 -4.87
C VAL A 331 14.75 -27.91 -4.63
N ILE A 332 14.64 -27.36 -3.43
CA ILE A 332 15.42 -26.19 -3.01
C ILE A 332 16.57 -26.65 -2.11
N ARG A 333 17.82 -26.27 -2.45
CA ARG A 333 19.02 -26.51 -1.63
C ARG A 333 19.87 -25.26 -1.59
N ASN A 334 20.13 -24.72 -0.40
CA ASN A 334 20.88 -23.47 -0.21
C ASN A 334 20.34 -22.34 -1.10
N ASP A 335 19.01 -22.21 -1.18
CA ASP A 335 18.29 -21.25 -2.03
C ASP A 335 18.56 -21.36 -3.54
N SER A 336 19.14 -22.47 -3.99
CA SER A 336 19.19 -22.85 -5.41
C SER A 336 18.02 -23.77 -5.73
N LEU A 337 17.35 -23.53 -6.85
CA LEU A 337 16.29 -24.37 -7.38
C LEU A 337 16.91 -25.40 -8.32
N ILE A 338 16.66 -26.67 -8.06
CA ILE A 338 17.29 -27.79 -8.78
C ILE A 338 16.18 -28.71 -9.28
N SER A 339 16.12 -28.93 -10.60
CA SER A 339 15.41 -30.04 -11.21
C SER A 339 16.41 -31.11 -11.66
N ASP A 340 15.93 -32.17 -12.31
CA ASP A 340 16.80 -33.26 -12.78
C ASP A 340 17.84 -32.79 -13.80
N THR A 341 17.51 -31.77 -14.58
CA THR A 341 18.33 -31.27 -15.69
C THR A 341 18.78 -29.82 -15.52
N ASN A 342 18.06 -29.03 -14.72
CA ASN A 342 18.28 -27.59 -14.62
C ASN A 342 18.66 -27.15 -13.22
N ARG A 343 19.36 -26.02 -13.14
CA ARG A 343 19.74 -25.37 -11.89
C ARG A 343 19.61 -23.88 -12.01
N TYR A 344 18.96 -23.27 -11.03
CA TYR A 344 18.71 -21.84 -10.96
C TYR A 344 19.12 -21.29 -9.60
N ASP A 345 19.48 -20.02 -9.56
CA ASP A 345 19.52 -19.29 -8.30
C ASP A 345 18.10 -18.94 -7.80
N PHE A 346 18.01 -18.28 -6.64
CA PHE A 346 16.72 -17.92 -6.04
C PHE A 346 15.91 -16.91 -6.88
N ALA A 347 16.55 -16.17 -7.78
CA ALA A 347 15.89 -15.24 -8.68
C ALA A 347 15.42 -15.91 -10.00
N GLY A 348 15.60 -17.23 -10.13
CA GLY A 348 15.27 -17.96 -11.35
C GLY A 348 16.30 -17.78 -12.48
N ARG A 349 17.44 -17.12 -12.21
CA ARG A 349 18.52 -16.97 -13.19
C ARG A 349 19.18 -18.32 -13.39
N SER A 350 19.36 -18.70 -14.65
CA SER A 350 19.93 -19.99 -15.00
C SER A 350 21.40 -20.08 -14.62
N ILE A 351 21.74 -21.15 -13.90
CA ILE A 351 23.10 -21.66 -13.77
C ILE A 351 23.32 -22.75 -14.83
N VAL A 352 22.30 -23.59 -15.06
CA VAL A 352 22.23 -24.62 -16.11
C VAL A 352 20.80 -24.64 -16.67
N GLY A 353 20.65 -24.51 -17.99
CA GLY A 353 19.36 -24.52 -18.69
C GLY A 353 18.89 -23.14 -19.15
N ALA A 354 17.61 -23.03 -19.54
CA ALA A 354 16.97 -21.75 -19.88
C ALA A 354 16.35 -21.12 -18.61
N PRO A 355 16.49 -19.80 -18.37
CA PRO A 355 16.04 -19.16 -17.12
C PRO A 355 14.54 -19.33 -16.89
N LEU A 356 14.14 -19.37 -15.61
CA LEU A 356 12.73 -19.40 -15.24
C LEU A 356 12.09 -18.02 -15.45
N GLN A 357 10.87 -18.01 -15.97
CA GLN A 357 10.09 -16.78 -16.04
C GLN A 357 9.49 -16.49 -14.65
N ALA A 358 9.82 -15.35 -14.07
CA ALA A 358 9.24 -14.89 -12.81
C ALA A 358 7.74 -14.62 -12.98
N ILE A 359 6.97 -14.91 -11.93
CA ILE A 359 5.57 -14.54 -11.78
C ILE A 359 5.50 -13.56 -10.62
N THR A 360 4.85 -12.43 -10.84
CA THR A 360 4.68 -11.44 -9.78
C THR A 360 3.82 -12.02 -8.66
N ALA A 361 4.35 -11.91 -7.44
CA ALA A 361 3.76 -12.50 -6.25
C ALA A 361 3.80 -11.48 -5.13
N TYR A 362 2.70 -11.38 -4.38
CA TYR A 362 2.58 -10.41 -3.29
C TYR A 362 2.23 -11.11 -2.01
N GLN A 363 2.96 -10.80 -0.94
CA GLN A 363 2.52 -11.15 0.40
C GLN A 363 1.53 -10.07 0.84
N GLU A 364 0.33 -10.47 1.24
CA GLU A 364 -0.73 -9.54 1.68
C GLU A 364 -1.52 -10.14 2.84
N PHE A 365 -2.35 -9.32 3.49
CA PHE A 365 -3.41 -9.83 4.33
C PHE A 365 -4.55 -10.43 3.48
N TRP A 366 -5.14 -11.53 3.97
CA TRP A 366 -6.21 -12.23 3.28
C TRP A 366 -7.42 -11.33 2.97
N HIS A 367 -7.83 -10.48 3.91
CA HIS A 367 -8.95 -9.54 3.69
C HIS A 367 -8.70 -8.61 2.50
N SER A 368 -7.47 -8.13 2.34
CA SER A 368 -7.08 -7.25 1.24
C SER A 368 -7.12 -8.02 -0.07
N TRP A 369 -6.44 -9.17 -0.13
CA TRP A 369 -6.35 -9.95 -1.35
C TRP A 369 -7.74 -10.33 -1.89
N ARG A 370 -8.60 -10.92 -1.07
CA ARG A 370 -9.95 -11.34 -1.52
C ARG A 370 -10.86 -10.18 -1.89
N THR A 371 -10.62 -8.97 -1.36
CA THR A 371 -11.41 -7.78 -1.71
C THR A 371 -11.12 -7.32 -3.14
N PHE A 372 -9.86 -7.35 -3.56
CA PHE A 372 -9.46 -6.95 -4.91
C PHE A 372 -9.39 -8.11 -5.90
N HIS A 373 -9.56 -9.34 -5.41
CA HIS A 373 -9.60 -10.58 -6.17
C HIS A 373 -10.75 -11.48 -5.67
N PRO A 374 -12.03 -11.07 -5.83
CA PRO A 374 -13.17 -11.79 -5.27
C PRO A 374 -13.31 -13.23 -5.80
N GLU A 375 -12.91 -13.46 -7.06
CA GLU A 375 -12.91 -14.77 -7.71
C GLU A 375 -11.59 -15.55 -7.46
N THR A 376 -10.80 -15.17 -6.46
CA THR A 376 -9.53 -15.85 -6.18
C THR A 376 -9.76 -17.30 -5.78
N LEU A 377 -9.04 -18.20 -6.45
CA LEU A 377 -8.93 -19.58 -6.01
C LEU A 377 -8.13 -19.62 -4.70
N ILE A 378 -8.39 -20.63 -3.87
CA ILE A 378 -7.60 -20.94 -2.67
C ILE A 378 -6.83 -22.22 -2.98
N TYR A 379 -5.51 -22.17 -2.84
CA TYR A 379 -4.69 -23.38 -2.91
C TYR A 379 -5.08 -24.33 -1.77
N GLN A 380 -5.20 -25.61 -2.10
CA GLN A 380 -5.43 -26.69 -1.16
C GLN A 380 -4.36 -27.75 -1.42
N LEU A 381 -3.66 -28.15 -0.36
CA LEU A 381 -2.77 -29.30 -0.42
C LEU A 381 -3.58 -30.54 -0.83
N GLN A 382 -3.18 -31.18 -1.93
CA GLN A 382 -3.74 -32.46 -2.35
C GLN A 382 -3.13 -33.64 -1.60
#